data_AF-A0A401XI26-F1
#
_entry.id   AF-A0A401XI26-F1
#
_cell.length_a   1.000
_cell.length_b   1.000
_cell.length_c   1.000
_cell.angle_alpha   90.00
_cell.angle_beta   90.00
_cell.angle_gamma   90.00
#
_symmetry.space_group_name_H-M   'P 1'
#
loop_
_entity.id
_entity.type
_entity.pdbx_description
1 polymer ?
#
loop_
_entity_poly.entity_id
_entity_poly.type
_entity_poly.pdbx_seq_one_letter_code
_entity_poly.pdbx_strand_id
1 'polypeptide(L)' 'MQSTNVLKPTVAKRDRIKTEVVKWLAAKYKVSKNTIYCILRGEFNSPIEEEVLRDYRLKYNEIKKALKV' A
#
# COMPACT_ATOMS: atom_id res chain seq x y z
N MET A 1 8.35 28.17 -15.14
CA MET A 1 8.30 26.70 -15.36
C MET A 1 7.55 26.07 -14.20
N GLN A 2 6.25 25.81 -14.34
CA GLN A 2 5.49 25.01 -13.39
C GLN A 2 4.76 23.95 -14.21
N SER A 3 5.40 22.81 -14.41
CA SER A 3 4.74 21.63 -14.95
C SER A 3 3.82 21.09 -13.86
N THR A 4 2.57 21.54 -13.87
CA THR A 4 1.48 20.90 -13.12
C THR A 4 1.28 19.52 -13.73
N ASN A 5 1.97 18.53 -13.16
CA ASN A 5 1.73 17.12 -13.45
C ASN A 5 0.30 16.82 -13.00
N VAL A 6 -0.65 16.92 -13.94
CA VAL A 6 -1.99 16.37 -13.81
C VAL A 6 -1.82 14.86 -13.80
N LEU A 7 -1.45 14.32 -12.63
CA LEU A 7 -1.51 12.90 -12.35
C LEU A 7 -2.96 12.50 -12.63
N LYS A 8 -3.14 11.73 -13.71
CA LYS A 8 -4.44 11.18 -14.11
C LYS A 8 -5.16 10.71 -12.83
N PRO A 9 -6.43 11.08 -12.60
CA PRO A 9 -7.12 10.87 -11.32
C PRO A 9 -7.07 9.41 -10.83
N THR A 10 -6.93 8.47 -11.75
CA THR A 10 -6.74 7.04 -11.50
C THR A 10 -5.42 6.70 -10.77
N VAL A 11 -4.32 7.37 -11.10
CA VAL A 11 -3.00 7.13 -10.46
C VAL A 11 -3.01 7.69 -9.04
N ALA A 12 -3.54 8.89 -8.84
CA ALA A 12 -3.67 9.51 -7.52
C ALA A 12 -4.59 8.69 -6.57
N LYS A 13 -5.67 8.10 -7.11
CA LYS A 13 -6.54 7.20 -6.34
C LYS A 13 -5.81 5.92 -5.91
N ARG A 14 -5.04 5.28 -6.80
CA ARG A 14 -4.25 4.08 -6.45
C ARG A 14 -3.18 4.37 -5.40
N ASP A 15 -2.52 5.52 -5.50
CA ASP A 15 -1.48 5.92 -4.55
C ASP A 15 -2.04 6.16 -3.13
N ARG A 16 -3.23 6.78 -3.06
CA ARG A 16 -4.00 6.89 -1.81
C ARG A 16 -4.36 5.53 -1.21
N ILE A 17 -4.88 4.59 -2.02
CA ILE A 17 -5.21 3.23 -1.54
C ILE A 17 -3.96 2.57 -0.95
N LYS A 18 -2.85 2.59 -1.69
CA LYS A 18 -1.59 1.99 -1.25
C LYS A 18 -1.11 2.62 0.08
N THR A 19 -1.19 3.93 0.20
CA THR A 19 -0.80 4.65 1.43
C THR A 19 -1.64 4.23 2.63
N GLU A 20 -2.95 4.10 2.47
CA GLU A 20 -3.85 3.67 3.56
C GLU A 20 -3.61 2.21 3.96
N VAL A 21 -3.42 1.30 2.98
CA VAL A 21 -3.08 -0.10 3.26
C VAL A 21 -1.75 -0.20 4.01
N VAL A 22 -0.72 0.55 3.59
CA VAL A 22 0.60 0.54 4.26
C VAL A 22 0.52 1.07 5.68
N LYS A 23 -0.26 2.13 5.94
CA LYS A 23 -0.50 2.62 7.31
C LYS A 23 -1.16 1.55 8.18
N TRP A 24 -2.17 0.87 7.64
CA TRP A 24 -2.88 -0.18 8.36
C TRP A 24 -1.98 -1.38 8.67
N LEU A 25 -1.18 -1.83 7.70
CA LEU A 25 -0.21 -2.91 7.90
C LEU A 25 0.86 -2.55 8.93
N ALA A 26 1.42 -1.33 8.85
CA ALA A 26 2.40 -0.85 9.81
C ALA A 26 1.84 -0.88 11.25
N ALA A 27 0.58 -0.46 11.43
CA ALA A 27 -0.10 -0.52 12.71
C ALA A 27 -0.38 -1.96 13.19
N LYS A 28 -0.87 -2.84 12.29
CA LYS A 28 -1.18 -4.24 12.61
C LYS A 28 0.06 -5.03 13.05
N TYR A 29 1.15 -4.89 12.30
CA TYR A 29 2.39 -5.63 12.54
C TYR A 29 3.34 -4.91 13.52
N LYS A 30 2.96 -3.73 14.03
CA LYS A 30 3.79 -2.88 14.89
C LYS A 30 5.19 -2.61 14.29
N VAL A 31 5.24 -2.44 12.97
CA VAL A 31 6.47 -2.15 12.23
C VAL A 31 6.40 -0.78 11.57
N SER A 32 7.54 -0.27 11.13
CA SER A 32 7.58 0.99 10.39
C SER A 32 6.92 0.84 9.01
N LYS A 33 6.39 1.94 8.46
CA LYS A 33 5.90 1.96 7.07
C LYS A 33 7.00 1.59 6.08
N ASN A 34 8.25 1.95 6.38
CA ASN A 34 9.40 1.62 5.56
C ASN A 34 9.62 0.10 5.49
N THR A 35 9.47 -0.59 6.63
CA THR A 35 9.51 -2.06 6.70
C THR A 35 8.46 -2.68 5.79
N ILE A 36 7.21 -2.18 5.82
CA ILE A 36 6.17 -2.64 4.90
C ILE A 36 6.54 -2.35 3.44
N TYR A 37 7.12 -1.19 3.13
CA TYR A 37 7.58 -0.90 1.76
C TYR A 37 8.69 -1.84 1.29
N CYS A 38 9.65 -2.19 2.13
CA CYS A 38 10.69 -3.17 1.82
C CYS A 38 10.11 -4.56 1.58
N ILE A 39 9.14 -4.98 2.41
CA ILE A 39 8.39 -6.24 2.22
C ILE A 39 7.66 -6.23 0.87
N LEU A 40 6.95 -5.15 0.54
CA LEU A 40 6.24 -5.02 -0.74
C LEU A 40 7.17 -4.97 -1.96
N ARG A 41 8.47 -4.70 -1.78
CA ARG A 41 9.49 -4.71 -2.84
C ARG A 41 10.22 -6.06 -2.94
N GLY A 42 9.99 -7.00 -2.02
CA GLY A 42 10.76 -8.25 -1.93
C GLY A 42 12.20 -8.04 -1.44
N GLU A 43 12.47 -6.91 -0.78
CA GLU A 43 13.78 -6.60 -0.16
C GLU A 43 13.88 -7.16 1.27
N PHE A 44 12.78 -7.70 1.79
CA PHE A 44 12.71 -8.36 3.08
C PHE A 44 12.63 -9.86 2.83
N ASN A 45 13.14 -10.68 3.75
CA ASN A 45 13.01 -12.13 3.65
C ASN A 45 12.69 -12.64 5.06
N SER A 46 11.41 -12.59 5.40
CA SER A 46 10.93 -12.82 6.76
C SER A 46 9.66 -13.66 6.74
N PRO A 47 9.44 -14.55 7.72
CA PRO A 47 8.21 -15.34 7.79
C PRO A 47 6.93 -14.47 7.84
N ILE A 48 7.03 -13.20 8.24
CA ILE A 48 5.89 -12.28 8.24
C ILE A 48 5.57 -11.71 6.85
N GLU A 49 6.48 -11.80 5.88
CA GLU A 49 6.30 -11.23 4.54
C GLU A 49 5.09 -11.84 3.82
N GLU A 50 4.97 -13.16 3.85
CA GLU A 50 3.86 -13.86 3.20
C GLU A 50 2.52 -13.44 3.81
N GLU A 51 2.50 -13.24 5.14
CA GLU A 51 1.33 -12.77 5.87
C GLU A 51 0.98 -11.32 5.51
N VAL A 52 1.97 -10.43 5.52
CA VAL A 52 1.84 -9.02 5.13
C VAL A 52 1.38 -8.88 3.69
N LEU A 53 1.89 -9.70 2.76
CA LEU A 53 1.50 -9.68 1.34
C LEU A 53 0.06 -10.15 1.14
N ARG A 54 -0.35 -11.20 1.85
CA ARG A 54 -1.74 -11.68 1.85
C ARG A 54 -2.69 -10.61 2.36
N ASP A 55 -2.37 -10.02 3.50
CA ASP A 55 -3.15 -8.94 4.12
C ASP A 55 -3.20 -7.68 3.26
N TYR A 56 -2.08 -7.32 2.63
CA TYR A 56 -2.01 -6.22 1.68
C TYR A 56 -3.03 -6.41 0.56
N ARG A 57 -3.08 -7.60 -0.06
CA ARG A 57 -4.02 -7.91 -1.15
C ARG A 57 -5.48 -7.84 -0.69
N LEU A 58 -5.79 -8.38 0.49
CA LEU A 58 -7.14 -8.32 1.07
C LEU A 58 -7.58 -6.88 1.31
N LYS A 59 -6.77 -6.10 2.04
CA LYS A 59 -7.10 -4.72 2.40
C LYS A 59 -7.13 -3.80 1.18
N TYR A 60 -6.22 -3.99 0.23
CA TYR A 60 -6.23 -3.26 -1.04
C TYR A 60 -7.52 -3.50 -1.82
N ASN A 61 -7.98 -4.76 -1.92
CA ASN A 61 -9.23 -5.10 -2.60
C ASN A 61 -10.46 -4.56 -1.87
N GLU A 62 -10.47 -4.57 -0.54
CA GLU A 62 -11.54 -3.99 0.28
C GLU A 62 -11.69 -2.49 0.00
N ILE A 63 -10.59 -1.73 0.07
CA ILE A 63 -10.60 -0.29 -0.18
C ILE A 63 -10.91 0.01 -1.65
N LYS A 64 -10.37 -0.77 -2.59
CA LYS A 64 -10.67 -0.64 -4.01
C LYS A 64 -12.17 -0.80 -4.30
N LYS A 65 -12.80 -1.83 -3.72
CA LYS A 65 -14.27 -2.04 -3.81
C LYS A 65 -15.04 -0.87 -3.20
N ALA A 66 -14.63 -0.39 -2.03
CA ALA A 66 -15.27 0.74 -1.36
C ALA A 66 -15.20 2.04 -2.19
N LEU A 67 -14.10 2.26 -2.91
CA LEU A 67 -13.91 3.44 -3.75
C LEU A 67 -14.47 3.30 -5.17
N LYS A 68 -15.03 2.13 -5.54
CA LYS A 68 -15.50 1.80 -6.90
C LYS A 68 -14.44 2.09 -7.99
N VAL A 69 -13.17 1.76 -7.68
CA VAL A 69 -11.99 1.95 -8.56
C VAL A 69 -11.65 0.68 -9.33
#